data_AF-A0A672G7F9-F1
#
_entry.id   AF-A0A672G7F9-F1
#
_cell.length_a   1.000
_cell.length_b   1.000
_cell.length_c   1.000
_cell.angle_alpha   90.00
_cell.angle_beta   90.00
_cell.angle_gamma   90.00
#
_symmetry.space_group_name_H-M   'P 1'
#
loop_
_entity.id
_entity.type
_entity.pdbx_description
1 polymer ?
#
loop_
_entity_poly.entity_id
_entity_poly.type
_entity_poly.pdbx_seq_one_letter_code
_entity_poly.pdbx_strand_id
1 'polypeptide(L)'
;WCQLTVGGGSVNSGPLTSPSQKRSRPPLVWHHSELPPVSPADRRSHWSSVHRSPNLLLSRCKREVTRSPAELSSDGVRAEVGVRSGLHVWEVVWSPCHRGSHAVLGVSKQDCPLQASGYNVLVGGDLQSWGWELKTNQLWHGVHPMVLDADAATLGFVVDGCFLGAAFKDLPRGVELFPAVSSVRGGANIRLRYLNGTQCEYHMLTLQVYQCLRQQWQTDKLPLPPSKRYFYQSLY
;
A
#
# COMPACT_ATOMS: atom_id res chain seq x y z
N TRP A 1 -6.87 -16.81 -4.03
CA TRP A 1 -7.16 -16.39 -2.65
C TRP A 1 -5.83 -15.99 -2.01
N CYS A 2 -5.65 -14.71 -1.68
CA CYS A 2 -4.39 -14.18 -1.13
C CYS A 2 -4.18 -14.66 0.31
N GLN A 3 -2.96 -15.05 0.67
CA GLN A 3 -2.62 -15.35 2.06
C GLN A 3 -2.26 -14.04 2.77
N LEU A 4 -3.17 -13.56 3.61
CA LEU A 4 -2.95 -12.42 4.50
C LEU A 4 -2.40 -12.97 5.82
N THR A 5 -1.24 -12.48 6.25
CA THR A 5 -0.70 -12.81 7.57
C THR A 5 -1.33 -11.89 8.62
N VAL A 6 -2.12 -12.48 9.51
CA VAL A 6 -2.57 -11.86 10.76
C VAL A 6 -2.08 -12.77 11.88
N GLY A 7 -1.58 -12.18 12.96
CA GLY A 7 -0.98 -12.90 14.09
C GLY A 7 -1.79 -14.11 14.57
N GLY A 8 -1.10 -15.24 14.72
CA GLY A 8 -1.43 -16.38 15.59
C GLY A 8 -2.84 -16.97 15.53
N GLY A 9 -3.02 -18.02 14.71
CA GLY A 9 -4.13 -18.97 14.84
C GLY A 9 -4.52 -19.65 13.52
N SER A 10 -4.14 -20.91 13.36
CA SER A 10 -4.64 -21.77 12.27
C SER A 10 -6.09 -22.14 12.54
N VAL A 11 -7.00 -21.82 11.62
CA VAL A 11 -8.37 -22.35 11.63
C VAL A 11 -8.55 -23.19 10.37
N ASN A 12 -8.54 -24.52 10.54
CA ASN A 12 -9.00 -25.47 9.54
C ASN A 12 -10.53 -25.42 9.46
N SER A 13 -11.08 -25.36 8.24
CA SER A 13 -12.46 -25.76 7.99
C SER A 13 -12.56 -26.59 6.70
N GLY A 14 -13.14 -27.79 6.84
CA GLY A 14 -13.32 -28.78 5.78
C GLY A 14 -14.37 -28.41 4.73
N PRO A 15 -14.62 -29.29 3.75
CA PRO A 15 -15.26 -28.92 2.49
C PRO A 15 -16.79 -28.81 2.63
N LEU A 16 -17.35 -27.72 2.13
CA LEU A 16 -18.78 -27.63 1.84
C LEU A 16 -19.03 -27.36 0.35
N THR A 17 -20.03 -28.09 -0.14
CA THR A 17 -20.49 -28.29 -1.51
C THR A 17 -20.97 -27.01 -2.21
N SER A 18 -20.88 -27.01 -3.54
CA SER A 18 -21.33 -25.94 -4.44
C SER A 18 -22.84 -25.66 -4.31
N PRO A 19 -23.25 -24.39 -4.43
CA PRO A 19 -24.05 -24.04 -5.61
C PRO A 19 -23.82 -22.63 -6.20
N SER A 20 -23.96 -22.58 -7.53
CA SER A 20 -24.46 -21.50 -8.40
C SER A 20 -23.98 -20.04 -8.27
N GLN A 21 -23.36 -19.58 -9.37
CA GLN A 21 -23.31 -18.23 -9.94
C GLN A 21 -23.82 -17.05 -9.08
N LYS A 22 -22.88 -16.22 -8.59
CA LYS A 22 -23.12 -14.78 -8.37
C LYS A 22 -22.19 -13.98 -9.28
N ARG A 23 -22.79 -13.23 -10.20
CA ARG A 23 -22.15 -12.30 -11.15
C ARG A 23 -21.23 -11.34 -10.39
N SER A 24 -19.92 -11.41 -10.65
CA SER A 24 -18.94 -10.50 -10.07
C SER A 24 -18.95 -9.16 -10.81
N ARG A 25 -19.02 -8.07 -10.05
CA ARG A 25 -18.85 -6.69 -10.54
C ARG A 25 -17.41 -6.50 -11.07
N PRO A 26 -17.16 -5.72 -12.12
CA PRO A 26 -15.81 -5.51 -12.61
C PRO A 26 -14.97 -4.77 -11.55
N PRO A 27 -13.68 -5.08 -11.43
CA PRO A 27 -12.78 -4.39 -10.53
C PRO A 27 -12.51 -2.96 -11.01
N LEU A 28 -12.20 -2.12 -10.04
CA LEU A 28 -12.11 -0.68 -10.17
C LEU A 28 -10.70 -0.27 -10.65
N VAL A 29 -10.60 0.27 -11.86
CA VAL A 29 -9.33 0.55 -12.59
C VAL A 29 -8.73 1.91 -12.19
N TRP A 30 -7.44 1.90 -11.86
CA TRP A 30 -6.62 3.02 -11.42
C TRP A 30 -5.80 3.56 -12.59
N HIS A 31 -5.96 4.84 -12.89
CA HIS A 31 -5.15 5.55 -13.87
C HIS A 31 -4.06 6.36 -13.16
N HIS A 32 -2.80 6.06 -13.49
CA HIS A 32 -1.60 6.66 -12.92
C HIS A 32 -1.45 8.17 -13.19
N SER A 33 -2.26 8.72 -14.08
CA SER A 33 -2.00 9.93 -14.86
C SER A 33 -2.80 11.17 -14.42
N GLU A 34 -3.70 11.09 -13.44
CA GLU A 34 -4.64 12.19 -13.17
C GLU A 34 -4.27 13.11 -12.00
N LEU A 35 -3.18 12.84 -11.29
CA LEU A 35 -2.74 13.68 -10.16
C LEU A 35 -1.33 14.22 -10.40
N PRO A 36 -1.08 15.53 -10.20
CA PRO A 36 0.26 16.07 -10.29
C PRO A 36 1.15 15.35 -9.26
N PRO A 37 2.33 14.86 -9.66
CA PRO A 37 3.18 14.09 -8.76
C PRO A 37 3.56 14.97 -7.58
N VAL A 38 3.37 14.44 -6.37
CA VAL A 38 3.87 15.10 -5.17
C VAL A 38 5.36 15.36 -5.32
N SER A 39 5.81 16.52 -4.83
CA SER A 39 7.20 16.94 -4.95
C SER A 39 8.13 15.79 -4.57
N PRO A 40 9.17 15.52 -5.38
CA PRO A 40 10.18 14.53 -5.03
C PRO A 40 10.83 14.82 -3.66
N ALA A 41 10.82 16.06 -3.18
CA ALA A 41 11.34 16.44 -1.86
C ALA A 41 10.40 16.10 -0.69
N ASP A 42 9.18 15.60 -0.94
CA ASP A 42 8.25 15.21 0.12
C ASP A 42 8.84 14.06 0.94
N ARG A 43 8.97 14.29 2.25
CA ARG A 43 9.51 13.34 3.22
C ARG A 43 8.68 12.06 3.33
N ARG A 44 7.41 12.05 2.91
CA ARG A 44 6.58 10.84 2.81
C ARG A 44 7.06 9.90 1.71
N SER A 45 7.90 10.37 0.78
CA SER A 45 8.60 9.55 -0.22
C SER A 45 9.96 9.04 0.27
N HIS A 46 10.36 9.33 1.51
CA HIS A 46 11.66 8.94 2.06
C HIS A 46 11.53 7.74 2.99
N TRP A 47 12.47 6.82 2.89
CA TRP A 47 12.77 5.85 3.94
C TRP A 47 13.52 6.54 5.10
N SER A 48 13.26 6.09 6.32
CA SER A 48 13.87 6.67 7.52
C SER A 48 15.36 6.32 7.61
N SER A 49 16.19 7.30 7.98
CA SER A 49 17.59 7.06 8.34
C SER A 49 17.75 6.41 9.72
N VAL A 50 16.72 6.50 10.58
CA VAL A 50 16.71 6.02 11.97
C VAL A 50 15.93 4.71 12.10
N HIS A 51 14.76 4.63 11.47
CA HIS A 51 13.88 3.46 11.57
C HIS A 51 14.17 2.45 10.46
N ARG A 52 15.36 1.82 10.53
CA ARG A 52 15.79 0.77 9.60
C ARG A 52 16.72 -0.23 10.28
N SER A 53 16.74 -1.47 9.79
CA SER A 53 17.82 -2.41 10.09
C SER A 53 19.18 -1.86 9.67
N PRO A 54 20.27 -2.16 10.40
CA PRO A 54 21.64 -1.85 9.99
C PRO A 54 22.02 -2.45 8.62
N ASN A 55 21.35 -3.54 8.20
CA ASN A 55 21.62 -4.22 6.93
C ASN A 55 20.96 -3.54 5.72
N LEU A 56 20.21 -2.45 5.90
CA LEU A 56 19.56 -1.72 4.80
C LEU A 56 20.27 -0.40 4.53
N LEU A 57 21.06 -0.34 3.46
CA LEU A 57 21.80 0.85 3.06
C LEU A 57 20.88 1.86 2.38
N LEU A 58 20.82 3.07 2.92
CA LEU A 58 19.95 4.13 2.43
C LEU A 58 20.65 4.94 1.32
N SER A 59 19.94 5.19 0.22
CA SER A 59 20.39 6.10 -0.83
C SER A 59 20.49 7.55 -0.32
N ARG A 60 21.29 8.39 -1.00
CA ARG A 60 21.47 9.81 -0.63
C ARG A 60 20.15 10.60 -0.61
N CYS A 61 19.25 10.31 -1.55
CA CYS A 61 17.93 10.94 -1.63
C CYS A 61 16.87 10.26 -0.75
N LYS A 62 17.25 9.22 0.00
CA LYS A 62 16.41 8.42 0.89
C LYS A 62 15.21 7.72 0.25
N ARG A 63 15.00 7.80 -1.06
CA ARG A 63 13.86 7.13 -1.72
C ARG A 63 14.08 5.66 -1.94
N GLU A 64 15.32 5.21 -1.89
CA GLU A 64 15.70 3.82 -2.08
C GLU A 64 16.50 3.28 -0.90
N VAL A 65 16.24 2.03 -0.56
CA VAL A 65 17.11 1.22 0.30
C VAL A 65 17.62 0.01 -0.48
N THR A 66 18.86 -0.38 -0.21
CA THR A 66 19.46 -1.61 -0.71
C THR A 66 19.87 -2.49 0.44
N ARG A 67 19.38 -3.73 0.48
CA ARG A 67 19.75 -4.70 1.51
C ARG A 67 21.14 -5.28 1.24
N SER A 68 22.04 -5.17 2.21
CA SER A 68 23.32 -5.86 2.22
C SER A 68 23.14 -7.39 2.15
N PRO A 69 24.13 -8.16 1.67
CA PRO A 69 24.06 -9.62 1.60
C PRO A 69 24.25 -10.27 2.99
N ALA A 70 23.50 -9.82 4.00
CA ALA A 70 23.49 -10.43 5.32
C ALA A 70 22.73 -11.76 5.27
N GLU A 71 23.33 -12.81 5.81
CA GLU A 71 22.73 -14.14 5.94
C GLU A 71 21.93 -14.28 7.22
N LEU A 72 21.00 -15.25 7.25
CA LEU A 72 20.19 -15.58 8.43
C LEU A 72 19.57 -14.36 9.12
N SER A 73 19.10 -13.39 8.34
CA SER A 73 18.54 -12.14 8.85
C SER A 73 17.36 -11.69 8.01
N SER A 74 16.34 -11.17 8.70
CA SER A 74 15.19 -10.50 8.11
C SER A 74 15.27 -9.03 8.50
N ASP A 75 15.22 -8.15 7.50
CA ASP A 75 15.56 -6.74 7.68
C ASP A 75 14.44 -5.86 7.15
N GLY A 76 14.01 -4.91 7.97
CA GLY A 76 12.93 -3.99 7.65
C GLY A 76 13.32 -2.52 7.73
N VAL A 77 12.54 -1.69 7.06
CA VAL A 77 12.63 -0.22 7.12
C VAL A 77 11.23 0.39 7.13
N ARG A 78 11.10 1.52 7.81
CA ARG A 78 9.91 2.39 7.77
C ARG A 78 10.15 3.63 6.92
N ALA A 79 9.08 4.21 6.41
CA ALA A 79 9.10 5.57 5.89
C ALA A 79 9.55 6.55 6.98
N GLU A 80 10.09 7.69 6.55
CA GLU A 80 10.54 8.76 7.44
C GLU A 80 9.36 9.44 8.15
N VAL A 81 8.19 9.45 7.52
CA VAL A 81 6.97 10.11 8.01
C VAL A 81 5.84 9.09 8.05
N GLY A 82 5.19 8.99 9.20
CA GLY A 82 3.95 8.24 9.37
C GLY A 82 2.73 9.15 9.24
N VAL A 83 1.54 8.54 9.26
CA VAL A 83 0.27 9.25 9.14
C VAL A 83 -0.70 8.77 10.22
N ARG A 84 -1.54 9.69 10.72
CA ARG A 84 -2.50 9.44 11.81
C ARG A 84 -3.96 9.53 11.37
N SER A 85 -4.20 10.21 10.25
CA SER A 85 -5.51 10.52 9.70
C SER A 85 -5.39 10.74 8.20
N GLY A 86 -6.51 10.75 7.50
CA GLY A 86 -6.58 10.95 6.06
C GLY A 86 -6.36 9.67 5.25
N LEU A 87 -6.51 9.84 3.94
CA LEU A 87 -6.31 8.82 2.93
C LEU A 87 -4.99 9.06 2.23
N HIS A 88 -4.13 8.05 2.18
CA HIS A 88 -2.77 8.17 1.68
C HIS A 88 -2.43 7.03 0.73
N VAL A 89 -1.76 7.38 -0.37
CA VAL A 89 -1.34 6.42 -1.38
C VAL A 89 0.17 6.51 -1.57
N TRP A 90 0.83 5.37 -1.44
CA TRP A 90 2.23 5.20 -1.79
C TRP A 90 2.38 4.19 -2.90
N GLU A 91 3.46 4.34 -3.65
CA GLU A 91 3.97 3.37 -4.59
C GLU A 91 5.26 2.79 -4.04
N VAL A 92 5.34 1.46 -4.01
CA VAL A 92 6.59 0.75 -3.71
C VAL A 92 7.07 0.03 -4.96
N VAL A 93 8.27 0.39 -5.41
CA VAL A 93 8.93 -0.28 -6.54
C VAL A 93 9.88 -1.32 -6.00
N TRP A 94 9.61 -2.58 -6.31
CA TRP A 94 10.38 -3.74 -5.89
C TRP A 94 10.35 -4.85 -6.96
N SER A 95 11.47 -4.96 -7.67
CA SER A 95 11.67 -5.94 -8.76
C SER A 95 11.42 -7.38 -8.28
N PRO A 96 10.67 -8.21 -9.04
CA PRO A 96 10.38 -9.60 -8.69
C PRO A 96 11.62 -10.45 -8.40
N CYS A 97 12.69 -10.29 -9.19
CA CYS A 97 13.95 -11.01 -9.02
C CYS A 97 14.67 -10.70 -7.69
N HIS A 98 14.29 -9.61 -7.01
CA HIS A 98 14.91 -9.10 -5.79
C HIS A 98 14.07 -9.36 -4.53
N ARG A 99 12.99 -10.16 -4.62
CA ARG A 99 12.08 -10.42 -3.48
C ARG A 99 12.57 -11.54 -2.55
N GLY A 100 13.21 -12.57 -3.09
CA GLY A 100 13.65 -13.73 -2.29
C GLY A 100 12.50 -14.53 -1.70
N SER A 101 12.70 -15.15 -0.53
CA SER A 101 11.69 -16.02 0.10
C SER A 101 10.61 -15.28 0.87
N HIS A 102 10.94 -14.12 1.44
CA HIS A 102 10.03 -13.28 2.21
C HIS A 102 10.25 -11.82 1.80
N ALA A 103 9.30 -11.28 1.02
CA ALA A 103 9.25 -9.88 0.64
C ALA A 103 7.89 -9.33 1.02
N VAL A 104 7.87 -8.44 2.01
CA VAL A 104 6.61 -7.98 2.60
C VAL A 104 6.52 -6.47 2.51
N LEU A 105 5.35 -5.99 2.09
CA LEU A 105 4.97 -4.58 2.01
C LEU A 105 3.76 -4.33 2.89
N GLY A 106 3.78 -3.26 3.68
CA GLY A 106 2.60 -2.83 4.41
C GLY A 106 2.84 -1.62 5.29
N VAL A 107 2.27 -1.63 6.49
CA VAL A 107 2.38 -0.54 7.46
C VAL A 107 2.75 -1.07 8.84
N SER A 108 3.36 -0.23 9.67
CA SER A 108 3.71 -0.57 11.04
C SER A 108 3.60 0.62 11.99
N LYS A 109 3.44 0.35 13.28
CA LYS A 109 3.69 1.32 14.35
C LYS A 109 5.18 1.57 14.52
N GLN A 110 5.52 2.68 15.18
CA GLN A 110 6.90 3.11 15.38
C GLN A 110 7.78 2.09 16.13
N ASP A 111 7.22 1.33 17.08
CA ASP A 111 7.97 0.43 17.96
C ASP A 111 8.05 -1.02 17.48
N CYS A 112 7.50 -1.32 16.31
CA CYS A 112 7.60 -2.66 15.73
C CYS A 112 9.09 -3.02 15.48
N PRO A 113 9.53 -4.28 15.66
CA PRO A 113 10.88 -4.70 15.33
C PRO A 113 11.19 -4.48 13.84
N LEU A 114 12.43 -4.11 13.52
CA LEU A 114 12.92 -3.94 12.14
C LEU A 114 14.07 -4.87 11.78
N GLN A 115 14.41 -5.79 12.66
CA GLN A 115 15.36 -6.85 12.40
C GLN A 115 14.96 -8.09 13.19
N ALA A 116 15.13 -9.27 12.58
CA ALA A 116 15.01 -10.56 13.27
C ALA A 116 16.06 -11.53 12.75
N SER A 117 16.44 -12.48 13.61
CA SER A 117 17.27 -13.63 13.21
C SER A 117 16.46 -14.60 12.36
N GLY A 118 17.13 -15.24 11.40
CA GLY A 118 16.52 -16.16 10.43
C GLY A 118 15.75 -15.45 9.31
N TYR A 119 15.13 -16.26 8.45
CA TYR A 119 14.32 -15.81 7.32
C TYR A 119 12.84 -15.96 7.65
N ASN A 120 12.22 -14.88 8.12
CA ASN A 120 10.85 -14.86 8.63
C ASN A 120 10.07 -13.67 8.04
N VAL A 121 8.74 -13.75 8.13
CA VAL A 121 7.85 -12.61 7.89
C VAL A 121 7.98 -11.64 9.07
N LEU A 122 8.67 -10.51 8.84
CA LEU A 122 8.91 -9.50 9.87
C LEU A 122 7.76 -8.49 9.95
N VAL A 123 7.48 -7.76 8.87
CA VAL A 123 6.29 -6.89 8.79
C VAL A 123 5.05 -7.77 8.67
N GLY A 124 4.03 -7.57 9.52
CA GLY A 124 2.86 -8.43 9.61
C GLY A 124 3.07 -9.69 10.47
N GLY A 125 4.26 -9.88 11.03
CA GLY A 125 4.58 -11.01 11.92
C GLY A 125 4.12 -10.79 13.37
N ASP A 126 3.62 -9.61 13.72
CA ASP A 126 3.20 -9.23 15.07
C ASP A 126 1.88 -8.43 15.08
N LEU A 127 1.47 -7.96 16.27
CA LEU A 127 0.25 -7.13 16.44
C LEU A 127 0.50 -5.63 16.20
N GLN A 128 1.71 -5.26 15.77
CA GLN A 128 2.13 -3.87 15.59
C GLN A 128 2.35 -3.51 14.12
N SER A 129 2.17 -4.47 13.22
CA SER A 129 2.38 -4.30 11.80
C SER A 129 1.41 -5.16 10.99
N TRP A 130 1.13 -4.72 9.76
CA TRP A 130 0.22 -5.36 8.82
C TRP A 130 0.91 -5.36 7.47
N GLY A 131 0.99 -6.52 6.83
CA GLY A 131 1.83 -6.68 5.64
C GLY A 131 1.28 -7.71 4.67
N TRP A 132 1.48 -7.44 3.39
CA TRP A 132 1.23 -8.35 2.29
C TRP A 132 2.54 -8.92 1.76
N GLU A 133 2.67 -10.23 1.81
CA GLU A 133 3.82 -10.95 1.25
C GLU A 133 3.69 -11.10 -0.28
N LEU A 134 4.66 -10.55 -1.01
CA LEU A 134 4.65 -10.41 -2.47
C LEU A 134 5.04 -11.69 -3.23
N LYS A 135 5.48 -12.74 -2.54
CA LYS A 135 5.98 -13.98 -3.18
C LYS A 135 4.84 -14.93 -3.59
N THR A 136 3.75 -14.95 -2.84
CA THR A 136 2.65 -15.89 -3.05
C THR A 136 1.73 -15.50 -4.21
N ASN A 137 1.87 -14.30 -4.77
CA ASN A 137 1.02 -13.77 -5.83
C ASN A 137 1.86 -13.39 -7.07
N GLN A 138 1.59 -14.07 -8.19
CA GLN A 138 2.23 -13.89 -9.50
C GLN A 138 1.96 -12.51 -10.10
N LEU A 139 2.60 -11.47 -9.56
CA LEU A 139 2.54 -10.12 -10.08
C LEU A 139 3.87 -9.74 -10.69
N TRP A 140 3.82 -9.71 -12.02
CA TRP A 140 4.92 -9.50 -12.96
C TRP A 140 5.40 -8.04 -12.99
N HIS A 141 4.61 -7.13 -12.42
CA HIS A 141 4.88 -5.71 -12.36
C HIS A 141 5.64 -5.40 -11.06
N GLY A 142 6.78 -4.71 -11.17
CA GLY A 142 7.62 -4.34 -10.03
C GLY A 142 7.05 -3.22 -9.18
N VAL A 143 5.80 -2.79 -9.39
CA VAL A 143 5.19 -1.60 -8.78
C VAL A 143 3.96 -2.01 -7.99
N HIS A 144 3.94 -1.68 -6.70
CA HIS A 144 2.88 -2.05 -5.76
C HIS A 144 2.32 -0.81 -5.09
N PRO A 145 1.19 -0.26 -5.58
CA PRO A 145 0.52 0.81 -4.89
C PRO A 145 -0.19 0.29 -3.63
N MET A 146 0.00 1.01 -2.54
CA MET A 146 -0.55 0.76 -1.23
C MET A 146 -1.42 1.94 -0.81
N VAL A 147 -2.64 1.65 -0.37
CA VAL A 147 -3.65 2.64 0.01
C VAL A 147 -3.95 2.47 1.49
N LEU A 148 -3.59 3.47 2.30
CA LEU A 148 -3.92 3.54 3.72
C LEU A 148 -5.01 4.59 3.92
N ASP A 149 -6.19 4.17 4.35
CA ASP A 149 -7.22 5.05 4.85
C ASP A 149 -7.16 5.02 6.39
N ALA A 150 -6.46 5.99 6.97
CA ALA A 150 -6.27 6.07 8.42
C ALA A 150 -7.58 6.48 9.13
N ASP A 151 -8.47 7.20 8.43
CA ASP A 151 -9.78 7.61 8.97
C ASP A 151 -10.79 6.46 8.93
N ALA A 152 -10.77 5.63 7.89
CA ALA A 152 -11.57 4.41 7.82
C ALA A 152 -10.91 3.22 8.55
N ALA A 153 -9.65 3.36 8.97
CA ALA A 153 -8.84 2.31 9.59
C ALA A 153 -8.65 1.08 8.69
N THR A 154 -8.31 1.30 7.42
CA THR A 154 -8.12 0.22 6.44
C THR A 154 -6.81 0.35 5.66
N LEU A 155 -6.25 -0.79 5.29
CA LEU A 155 -5.12 -0.90 4.36
C LEU A 155 -5.53 -1.79 3.19
N GLY A 156 -5.29 -1.32 1.97
CA GLY A 156 -5.52 -2.08 0.75
C GLY A 156 -4.39 -1.89 -0.25
N PHE A 157 -4.45 -2.67 -1.33
CA PHE A 157 -3.43 -2.69 -2.37
C PHE A 157 -4.08 -2.60 -3.75
N VAL A 158 -3.37 -1.98 -4.68
CA VAL A 158 -3.75 -1.93 -6.09
C VAL A 158 -2.88 -2.91 -6.85
N VAL A 159 -3.49 -3.68 -7.73
CA VAL A 159 -2.84 -4.73 -8.50
C VAL A 159 -3.36 -4.66 -9.93
N ASP A 160 -2.46 -4.50 -10.90
CA ASP A 160 -2.81 -4.37 -12.33
C ASP A 160 -3.81 -3.24 -12.57
N GLY A 161 -3.60 -2.12 -11.88
CA GLY A 161 -4.52 -0.99 -11.84
C GLY A 161 -5.80 -1.25 -11.04
N CYS A 162 -6.08 -2.45 -10.56
CA CYS A 162 -7.31 -2.75 -9.85
C CYS A 162 -7.15 -2.62 -8.33
N PHE A 163 -7.97 -1.78 -7.68
CA PHE A 163 -8.02 -1.79 -6.21
C PHE A 163 -8.75 -3.06 -5.73
N LEU A 164 -8.06 -3.88 -4.94
CA LEU A 164 -8.59 -5.18 -4.49
C LEU A 164 -9.53 -5.08 -3.28
N GLY A 165 -9.77 -3.88 -2.77
CA GLY A 165 -10.50 -3.65 -1.52
C GLY A 165 -9.59 -3.61 -0.30
N ALA A 166 -10.20 -3.44 0.87
CA ALA A 166 -9.48 -3.46 2.15
C ALA A 166 -8.96 -4.87 2.45
N ALA A 167 -7.64 -5.03 2.45
CA ALA A 167 -6.94 -6.25 2.86
C ALA A 167 -6.88 -6.37 4.39
N PHE A 168 -6.72 -5.23 5.07
CA PHE A 168 -6.77 -5.14 6.52
C PHE A 168 -7.80 -4.08 6.94
N LYS A 169 -8.53 -4.38 8.00
CA LYS A 169 -9.51 -3.51 8.64
C LYS A 169 -9.18 -3.39 10.12
N ASP A 170 -9.86 -2.45 10.78
CA ASP A 170 -9.73 -2.23 12.22
C ASP A 170 -8.29 -1.88 12.65
N LEU A 171 -7.57 -1.18 11.78
CA LEU A 171 -6.27 -0.58 12.11
C LEU A 171 -6.42 0.41 13.29
N PRO A 172 -5.38 0.59 14.11
CA PRO A 172 -5.47 1.49 15.26
C PRO A 172 -5.67 2.94 14.80
N ARG A 173 -6.84 3.50 15.14
CA ARG A 173 -7.20 4.89 14.83
C ARG A 173 -6.43 5.87 15.68
N GLY A 174 -6.05 7.01 15.10
CA GLY A 174 -5.30 8.06 15.81
C GLY A 174 -3.90 7.66 16.25
N VAL A 175 -3.42 6.47 15.86
CA VAL A 175 -2.04 6.04 16.01
C VAL A 175 -1.30 6.32 14.72
N GLU A 176 -0.05 6.72 14.84
CA GLU A 176 0.79 6.98 13.66
C GLU A 176 1.23 5.65 13.03
N LEU A 177 0.89 5.47 11.76
CA LEU A 177 1.25 4.32 10.95
C LEU A 177 2.22 4.72 9.86
N PHE A 178 3.27 3.92 9.70
CA PHE A 178 4.36 4.16 8.78
C PHE A 178 4.32 3.11 7.68
N PRO A 179 4.38 3.49 6.39
CA PRO A 179 4.73 2.56 5.33
C PRO A 179 6.00 1.80 5.71
N ALA A 180 6.00 0.48 5.54
CA ALA A 180 7.08 -0.39 5.95
C ALA A 180 7.26 -1.55 4.98
N VAL A 181 8.49 -2.00 4.84
CA VAL A 181 8.85 -3.20 4.08
C VAL A 181 9.80 -4.07 4.87
N SER A 182 9.81 -5.38 4.60
CA SER A 182 10.85 -6.29 5.09
C SER A 182 11.31 -7.27 4.03
N SER A 183 12.62 -7.50 3.96
CA SER A 183 13.30 -8.36 2.99
C SER A 183 14.33 -9.27 3.65
N VAL A 184 14.52 -10.44 3.06
CA VAL A 184 15.59 -11.40 3.38
C VAL A 184 16.62 -11.54 2.27
N ARG A 185 16.41 -10.88 1.11
CA ARG A 185 17.22 -11.06 -0.09
C ARG A 185 18.36 -10.04 -0.15
N GLY A 186 19.60 -10.52 -0.11
CA GLY A 186 20.78 -9.70 -0.40
C GLY A 186 20.69 -9.06 -1.80
N GLY A 187 21.03 -7.77 -1.88
CA GLY A 187 20.90 -6.97 -3.11
C GLY A 187 19.49 -6.46 -3.41
N ALA A 188 18.51 -6.72 -2.54
CA ALA A 188 17.17 -6.18 -2.73
C ALA A 188 17.19 -4.65 -2.72
N ASN A 189 16.77 -4.02 -3.81
CA ASN A 189 16.60 -2.57 -3.93
C ASN A 189 15.11 -2.25 -3.94
N ILE A 190 14.69 -1.36 -3.05
CA ILE A 190 13.29 -1.05 -2.79
C ILE A 190 13.12 0.47 -2.78
N ARG A 191 12.28 0.99 -3.68
CA ARG A 191 11.97 2.41 -3.77
C ARG A 191 10.61 2.72 -3.16
N LEU A 192 10.52 3.83 -2.43
CA LEU A 192 9.26 4.41 -1.97
C LEU A 192 8.98 5.70 -2.74
N ARG A 193 7.72 5.90 -3.11
CA ARG A 193 7.23 7.16 -3.66
C ARG A 193 5.85 7.45 -3.11
N TYR A 194 5.67 8.61 -2.51
CA TYR A 194 4.35 9.08 -2.12
C TYR A 194 3.63 9.63 -3.35
N LEU A 195 2.38 9.23 -3.55
CA LEU A 195 1.60 9.60 -4.72
C LEU A 195 0.66 10.74 -4.42
N ASN A 196 -0.16 10.59 -3.37
CA ASN A 196 -1.10 11.61 -2.94
C ASN A 196 -1.66 11.30 -1.56
N GLY A 197 -2.34 12.28 -0.96
CA GLY A 197 -3.28 12.03 0.11
C GLY A 197 -4.09 13.25 0.48
N THR A 198 -5.21 13.01 1.16
CA THR A 198 -6.12 14.06 1.61
C THR A 198 -6.07 14.15 3.12
N GLN A 199 -5.64 15.29 3.65
CA GLN A 199 -5.98 15.66 5.02
C GLN A 199 -7.46 16.02 5.06
N CYS A 200 -8.17 15.56 6.08
CA CYS A 200 -9.58 15.84 6.35
C CYS A 200 -9.91 17.33 6.11
N GLU A 201 -10.44 17.65 4.91
CA GLU A 201 -11.40 18.73 4.60
C GLU A 201 -11.63 18.95 3.08
N TYR A 202 -10.75 18.50 2.19
CA TYR A 202 -11.01 18.53 0.74
C TYR A 202 -11.23 17.14 0.17
N HIS A 203 -12.34 16.54 0.60
CA HIS A 203 -12.85 15.29 0.04
C HIS A 203 -13.14 15.41 -1.48
N MET A 204 -13.44 16.59 -2.02
CA MET A 204 -14.18 16.70 -3.30
C MET A 204 -13.41 16.48 -4.61
N LEU A 205 -12.09 16.68 -4.71
CA LEU A 205 -11.37 16.49 -5.99
C LEU A 205 -10.75 15.08 -6.10
N THR A 206 -10.27 14.53 -5.00
CA THR A 206 -9.88 13.11 -4.92
C THR A 206 -11.12 12.21 -5.00
N LEU A 207 -12.30 12.72 -4.58
CA LEU A 207 -13.58 12.06 -4.80
C LEU A 207 -13.95 11.87 -6.28
N GLN A 208 -13.41 12.57 -7.29
CA GLN A 208 -13.78 12.24 -8.68
C GLN A 208 -13.17 10.91 -9.13
N VAL A 209 -11.94 10.62 -8.71
CA VAL A 209 -11.31 9.31 -8.89
C VAL A 209 -12.04 8.27 -8.03
N TYR A 210 -12.30 8.55 -6.73
CA TYR A 210 -13.04 7.62 -5.85
C TYR A 210 -14.55 7.47 -6.16
N GLN A 211 -15.20 8.43 -6.81
CA GLN A 211 -16.60 8.37 -7.25
C GLN A 211 -16.74 7.61 -8.56
N CYS A 212 -15.78 7.69 -9.48
CA CYS A 212 -15.70 6.70 -10.58
C CYS A 212 -15.56 5.27 -10.02
N LEU A 213 -14.80 5.13 -8.94
CA LEU A 213 -14.66 3.87 -8.20
C LEU A 213 -15.93 3.48 -7.40
N ARG A 214 -16.94 4.35 -7.25
CA ARG A 214 -18.24 4.05 -6.60
C ARG A 214 -19.45 4.02 -7.55
N GLN A 215 -19.44 4.77 -8.65
CA GLN A 215 -20.60 5.08 -9.51
C GLN A 215 -20.71 4.24 -10.79
N GLN A 216 -20.08 3.07 -10.88
CA GLN A 216 -20.40 2.12 -11.94
C GLN A 216 -21.79 1.45 -11.79
N TRP A 217 -22.65 1.98 -10.91
CA TRP A 217 -24.03 1.55 -10.72
C TRP A 217 -24.97 2.78 -10.76
N GLN A 218 -25.79 2.82 -11.83
CA GLN A 218 -26.90 3.73 -12.15
C GLN A 218 -26.56 4.99 -12.98
N THR A 219 -26.32 4.80 -14.29
CA THR A 219 -26.73 5.80 -15.28
C THR A 219 -28.21 5.58 -15.60
N ASP A 220 -29.09 6.28 -14.89
CA ASP A 220 -30.36 6.73 -15.42
C ASP A 220 -30.92 7.76 -14.44
N LYS A 221 -31.03 9.00 -14.92
CA LYS A 221 -31.45 10.22 -14.20
C LYS A 221 -30.39 10.87 -13.32
N LEU A 222 -29.79 11.94 -13.83
CA LEU A 222 -29.76 13.18 -13.05
C LEU A 222 -29.79 14.41 -13.99
N PRO A 223 -30.70 15.37 -13.77
CA PRO A 223 -30.72 16.64 -14.48
C PRO A 223 -29.75 17.62 -13.81
N LEU A 224 -28.95 18.36 -14.59
CA LEU A 224 -28.14 19.47 -14.05
C LEU A 224 -28.63 20.82 -14.61
N PRO A 225 -28.71 21.90 -13.79
CA PRO A 225 -29.21 23.20 -14.24
C PRO A 225 -28.17 23.98 -15.07
N PRO A 226 -28.60 24.96 -15.91
CA PRO A 226 -27.76 25.52 -16.97
C PRO A 226 -26.59 26.44 -16.58
N SER A 227 -26.33 26.77 -15.30
CA SER A 227 -25.51 27.95 -14.96
C SER A 227 -24.04 27.73 -14.61
N LYS A 228 -23.45 26.54 -14.82
CA LYS A 228 -22.01 26.32 -14.55
C LYS A 228 -21.26 25.62 -15.69
N ARG A 229 -21.49 26.06 -16.93
CA ARG A 229 -20.88 25.47 -18.14
C ARG A 229 -19.58 26.15 -18.63
N TYR A 230 -19.01 27.12 -17.89
CA TYR A 230 -17.97 28.01 -18.44
C TYR A 230 -16.57 27.93 -17.81
N PHE A 231 -16.16 26.82 -17.21
CA PHE A 231 -14.78 26.68 -16.69
C PHE A 231 -13.93 25.55 -17.31
N TYR A 232 -14.37 24.95 -18.42
CA TYR A 232 -13.64 23.87 -19.10
C TYR A 232 -13.35 24.16 -20.58
N GLN A 233 -12.76 25.32 -20.90
CA GLN A 233 -12.31 25.62 -22.27
C GLN A 233 -10.94 26.31 -22.38
N SER A 234 -10.02 26.10 -21.44
CA SER A 234 -8.68 26.71 -21.60
C SER A 234 -7.50 25.87 -21.12
N LEU A 235 -7.55 24.57 -21.33
CA LEU A 235 -6.35 23.73 -21.40
C LEU A 235 -6.60 22.66 -22.46
N TYR A 236 -6.16 22.96 -23.69
CA TYR A 236 -5.96 21.98 -24.77
C TYR A 236 -4.84 21.00 -24.37
#